data_AF-A0A7S4QJB0-F1
#
_entry.id   AF-A0A7S4QJB0-F1
#
_cell.length_a   1.000
_cell.length_b   1.000
_cell.length_c   1.000
_cell.angle_alpha   90.00
_cell.angle_beta   90.00
_cell.angle_gamma   90.00
#
_symmetry.space_group_name_H-M   'P 1'
#
loop_
_entity.id
_entity.type
_entity.pdbx_description
1 polymer ?
#
loop_
_entity_poly.entity_id
_entity_poly.type
_entity_poly.pdbx_seq_one_letter_code
_entity_poly.pdbx_strand_id
1 'polypeptide(L)'
;MAASLVSFEETNPRAVINSPRSLQACKQEGVLPQELIYKPIEAFQEKNLSPRLVKLRYDFFEAKRRDLLAASRRARDGILADERRERESGAGQLDVLSRDSGLTRGAVLALQSDGLKQERQKLLRAQENERNWLKAALNNELNQLKLLETNNQALSEAARSDQEKQLEKARLMKELNDRRQQDEERKAMEAEARQRLEKQIAKEEFHRQQEELRKKQELEAQKQKEAYERQLKEMERKRQAEVEKAEKKEAMFREQEARRAEMRAQDLKRQDIMEQQKQSFQQTMAERKEARDVRIYQSIQTNMELEQRRREEFDERQRQDQLREERLLQARALEQEESAKRSFQTMMRRRVIQEEAARRSEERRLQILEQQEETEMRLLDHEQKKERYLDFKRELDGLRGKNKEINVERQRRREEAGREMVAEQVRKKDEKIDALNQERKRLWQIRRQAQSEAYRARELVKNEIMRQRITSRYDSKLLESKLNSLMQHDLFTPKVLQTSTSLPLLHSSMQASNASQVPVDPL
;
A
#
# COMPACT_ATOMS: atom_id res chain seq x y z
N MET A 1 11.13 33.18 2.69
CA MET A 1 11.66 31.79 2.75
C MET A 1 10.48 30.83 2.81
N ALA A 2 10.59 29.64 2.21
CA ALA A 2 9.55 28.63 2.33
C ALA A 2 9.57 28.01 3.74
N ALA A 3 8.48 28.13 4.51
CA ALA A 3 8.37 27.51 5.82
C ALA A 3 8.23 25.98 5.67
N SER A 4 9.16 25.27 6.30
CA SER A 4 9.14 23.81 6.40
C SER A 4 8.52 23.35 7.72
N LEU A 5 8.07 22.09 7.82
CA LEU A 5 7.55 21.52 9.08
C LEU A 5 8.52 21.59 10.27
N VAL A 6 9.82 21.79 10.01
CA VAL A 6 10.87 21.91 11.04
C VAL A 6 11.01 23.37 11.51
N SER A 7 10.99 24.31 10.57
CA SER A 7 11.13 25.74 10.84
C SER A 7 9.77 26.44 11.01
N PHE A 8 8.71 25.67 11.27
CA PHE A 8 7.34 26.15 11.34
C PHE A 8 7.08 26.75 12.72
N GLU A 9 6.74 28.04 12.79
CA GLU A 9 6.32 28.70 14.03
C GLU A 9 4.96 28.17 14.47
N GLU A 10 4.96 27.32 15.50
CA GLU A 10 3.75 26.64 15.96
C GLU A 10 2.71 27.56 16.59
N THR A 11 3.04 28.80 16.96
CA THR A 11 2.13 29.75 17.62
C THR A 11 1.54 30.78 16.66
N ASN A 12 2.04 30.86 15.42
CA ASN A 12 1.67 31.91 14.50
C ASN A 12 0.44 31.49 13.66
N PRO A 13 -0.72 32.17 13.78
CA PRO A 13 -1.93 31.80 13.05
C PRO A 13 -1.85 32.07 11.55
N ARG A 14 -0.82 32.80 11.09
CA ARG A 14 -0.57 33.11 9.68
C ARG A 14 0.53 32.26 9.06
N ALA A 15 1.12 31.33 9.81
CA ALA A 15 2.16 30.46 9.26
C ALA A 15 1.58 29.51 8.20
N VAL A 16 2.21 29.47 7.02
CA VAL A 16 1.80 28.61 5.89
C VAL A 16 2.95 27.67 5.54
N ILE A 17 2.68 26.36 5.56
CA ILE A 17 3.64 25.34 5.14
C ILE A 17 3.63 25.29 3.60
N ASN A 18 4.76 25.65 2.98
CA ASN A 18 4.89 25.70 1.51
C ASN A 18 6.12 24.93 0.98
N SER A 19 6.93 24.34 1.87
CA SER A 19 8.03 23.48 1.43
C SER A 19 7.50 22.22 0.72
N PRO A 20 7.96 21.87 -0.50
CA PRO A 20 7.46 20.73 -1.27
C PRO A 20 7.49 19.41 -0.52
N ARG A 21 8.60 19.12 0.18
CA ARG A 21 8.74 17.91 1.01
C ARG A 21 7.77 17.87 2.18
N SER A 22 7.49 19.03 2.75
CA SER A 22 6.52 19.13 3.85
C SER A 22 5.10 18.90 3.36
N LEU A 23 4.74 19.46 2.20
CA LEU A 23 3.46 19.20 1.55
C LEU A 23 3.30 17.74 1.16
N GLN A 24 4.36 17.11 0.64
CA GLN A 24 4.37 15.68 0.33
C GLN A 24 4.17 14.82 1.57
N ALA A 25 4.83 15.15 2.69
CA ALA A 25 4.65 14.46 3.96
C ALA A 25 3.21 14.58 4.48
N CYS A 26 2.62 15.78 4.42
CA CYS A 26 1.22 16.00 4.78
C CYS A 26 0.27 15.17 3.90
N LYS A 27 0.52 15.14 2.57
CA LYS A 27 -0.24 14.33 1.62
C LYS A 27 -0.14 12.83 1.94
N GLN A 28 1.05 12.31 2.21
CA GLN A 28 1.26 10.91 2.61
C GLN A 28 0.52 10.56 3.92
N GLU A 29 0.45 11.50 4.87
CA GLU A 29 -0.24 11.28 6.14
C GLU A 29 -1.76 11.54 6.09
N GLY A 30 -2.28 12.00 4.95
CA GLY A 30 -3.69 12.38 4.77
C GLY A 30 -4.08 13.66 5.53
N VAL A 31 -3.11 14.50 5.87
CA VAL A 31 -3.29 15.72 6.66
C VAL A 31 -3.33 16.94 5.76
N LEU A 32 -4.30 17.83 5.97
CA LEU A 32 -4.36 19.08 5.24
C LEU A 32 -3.44 20.12 5.91
N PRO A 33 -2.64 20.90 5.17
CA PRO A 33 -1.79 21.94 5.76
C PRO A 33 -2.55 22.94 6.65
N GLN A 34 -3.82 23.20 6.34
CA GLN A 34 -4.70 24.09 7.10
C GLN A 34 -5.08 23.53 8.49
N GLU A 35 -5.05 22.21 8.67
CA GLU A 35 -5.30 21.55 9.96
C GLU A 35 -4.13 21.73 10.94
N LEU A 36 -2.95 22.08 10.42
CA LEU A 36 -1.73 22.31 11.20
C LEU A 36 -1.56 23.77 11.66
N ILE A 37 -2.40 24.68 11.15
CA ILE A 37 -2.36 26.11 11.51
C ILE A 37 -2.91 26.30 12.92
N TYR A 38 -2.19 27.06 13.74
CA TYR A 38 -2.63 27.41 15.08
C TYR A 38 -3.90 28.26 15.05
N LYS A 39 -4.88 27.92 15.87
CA LYS A 39 -6.10 28.70 16.05
C LYS A 39 -6.16 29.17 17.50
N PRO A 40 -6.20 30.49 17.75
CA PRO A 40 -6.22 31.00 19.10
C PRO A 40 -7.61 30.74 19.75
N ILE A 41 -7.69 30.79 21.07
CA ILE A 41 -8.88 30.36 21.83
C ILE A 41 -10.14 31.19 21.47
N GLU A 42 -9.94 32.43 21.04
CA GLU A 42 -10.99 33.35 20.59
C GLU A 42 -11.72 32.82 19.36
N ALA A 43 -11.06 32.03 18.51
CA ALA A 43 -11.67 31.41 17.34
C ALA A 43 -12.72 30.34 17.70
N PHE A 44 -12.73 29.86 18.96
CA PHE A 44 -13.68 28.87 19.47
C PHE A 44 -14.79 29.50 20.33
N GLN A 45 -14.77 30.82 20.52
CA GLN A 45 -15.82 31.54 21.24
C GLN A 45 -17.03 31.72 20.32
N GLU A 46 -18.03 30.85 20.43
CA GLU A 46 -19.33 31.10 19.80
C GLU A 46 -20.30 31.75 20.80
N LYS A 47 -21.31 32.45 20.27
CA LYS A 47 -22.31 33.15 21.09
C LYS A 47 -23.01 32.14 22.01
N ASN A 48 -23.05 32.46 23.31
CA ASN A 48 -23.72 31.68 24.37
C ASN A 48 -23.03 30.36 24.79
N LEU A 49 -21.78 30.09 24.38
CA LEU A 49 -21.05 28.95 24.96
C LEU A 49 -20.40 29.31 26.30
N SER A 50 -20.50 28.37 27.24
CA SER A 50 -19.77 28.46 28.50
C SER A 50 -18.25 28.49 28.22
N PRO A 51 -17.46 29.35 28.91
CA PRO A 51 -16.00 29.39 28.77
C PRO A 51 -15.32 28.02 28.96
N ARG A 52 -15.93 27.14 29.76
CA ARG A 52 -15.45 25.77 29.97
C ARG A 52 -15.56 24.91 28.70
N LEU A 53 -16.63 25.08 27.92
CA LEU A 53 -16.82 24.37 26.65
C LEU A 53 -15.89 24.91 25.56
N VAL A 54 -15.66 26.24 25.53
CA VAL A 54 -14.68 26.87 24.66
C VAL A 54 -13.29 26.30 24.91
N LYS A 55 -12.88 26.22 26.19
CA LYS A 55 -11.62 25.58 26.59
C LYS A 55 -11.55 24.11 26.16
N LEU A 56 -12.62 23.34 26.36
CA LEU A 56 -12.68 21.93 25.94
C LEU A 56 -12.45 21.78 24.43
N ARG A 57 -13.10 22.61 23.60
CA ARG A 57 -12.94 22.61 22.14
C ARG A 57 -11.51 22.99 21.73
N TYR A 58 -10.95 24.01 22.35
CA TYR A 58 -9.57 24.45 22.12
C TYR A 58 -8.56 23.35 22.48
N ASP A 59 -8.65 22.77 23.69
CA ASP A 59 -7.76 21.72 24.16
C ASP A 59 -7.83 20.49 23.24
N PHE A 60 -9.03 20.11 22.80
CA PHE A 60 -9.23 19.02 21.83
C PHE A 60 -8.58 19.33 20.47
N PHE A 61 -8.79 20.53 19.93
CA PHE A 61 -8.21 20.94 18.65
C PHE A 61 -6.68 20.99 18.72
N GLU A 62 -6.12 21.57 19.79
CA GLU A 62 -4.69 21.76 19.95
C GLU A 62 -3.96 20.42 20.21
N ALA A 63 -4.54 19.53 21.02
CA ALA A 63 -4.02 18.17 21.18
C ALA A 63 -3.95 17.44 19.85
N LYS A 64 -5.05 17.47 19.08
CA LYS A 64 -5.13 16.87 17.76
C LYS A 64 -4.12 17.48 16.79
N ARG A 65 -4.00 18.81 16.76
CA ARG A 65 -3.05 19.52 15.91
C ARG A 65 -1.62 19.08 16.19
N ARG A 66 -1.22 18.97 17.46
CA ARG A 66 0.12 18.49 17.85
C ARG A 66 0.37 17.05 17.40
N ASP A 67 -0.61 16.17 17.53
CA ASP A 67 -0.51 14.79 17.04
C ASP A 67 -0.30 14.74 15.51
N LEU A 68 -1.04 15.58 14.77
CA LEU A 68 -0.91 15.69 13.31
C LEU A 68 0.45 16.28 12.87
N LEU A 69 0.94 17.30 13.59
CA LEU A 69 2.28 17.85 13.39
C LEU A 69 3.36 16.80 13.62
N ALA A 70 3.27 16.04 14.71
CA ALA A 70 4.21 14.97 15.04
C ALA A 70 4.21 13.86 13.98
N ALA A 71 3.03 13.46 13.50
CA ALA A 71 2.91 12.49 12.41
C ALA A 71 3.53 13.01 11.10
N SER A 72 3.22 14.25 10.71
CA SER A 72 3.73 14.87 9.48
C SER A 72 5.25 15.10 9.53
N ARG A 73 5.81 15.46 10.70
CA ARG A 73 7.27 15.55 10.90
C ARG A 73 7.95 14.20 10.69
N ARG A 74 7.43 13.12 11.31
CA ARG A 74 7.96 11.76 11.10
C ARG A 74 7.90 11.33 9.64
N ALA A 75 6.79 11.59 8.95
CA ALA A 75 6.67 11.27 7.52
C ALA A 75 7.69 12.05 6.67
N ARG A 76 7.89 13.34 6.95
CA ARG A 76 8.91 14.16 6.28
C ARG A 76 10.31 13.60 6.48
N ASP A 77 10.63 13.19 7.70
CA ASP A 77 11.96 12.63 8.01
C ASP A 77 12.15 11.27 7.31
N GLY A 78 11.06 10.49 7.16
CA GLY A 78 11.03 9.29 6.31
C GLY A 78 11.36 9.61 4.85
N ILE A 79 10.71 10.62 4.25
CA ILE A 79 11.00 11.06 2.87
C ILE A 79 12.48 11.46 2.72
N LEU A 80 13.02 12.21 3.68
CA LEU A 80 14.43 12.63 3.64
C LEU A 80 15.40 11.46 3.77
N ALA A 81 15.08 10.46 4.61
CA ALA A 81 15.86 9.26 4.76
C ALA A 81 15.83 8.40 3.48
N ASP A 82 14.66 8.28 2.84
CA ASP A 82 14.50 7.58 1.56
C ASP A 82 15.26 8.30 0.44
N GLU A 83 15.15 9.63 0.33
CA GLU A 83 15.94 10.42 -0.62
C GLU A 83 17.45 10.25 -0.39
N ARG A 84 17.91 10.21 0.88
CA ARG A 84 19.32 9.97 1.21
C ARG A 84 19.74 8.58 0.79
N ARG A 85 18.93 7.56 1.07
CA ARG A 85 19.19 6.17 0.66
C ARG A 85 19.23 6.04 -0.87
N GLU A 86 18.32 6.71 -1.58
CA GLU A 86 18.34 6.74 -3.04
C GLU A 86 19.63 7.38 -3.57
N ARG A 87 20.09 8.49 -2.99
CA ARG A 87 21.37 9.12 -3.37
C ARG A 87 22.55 8.19 -3.11
N GLU A 88 22.59 7.52 -1.96
CA GLU A 88 23.66 6.59 -1.58
C GLU A 88 23.65 5.31 -2.42
N SER A 89 22.49 4.83 -2.86
CA SER A 89 22.35 3.59 -3.67
C SER A 89 22.83 3.75 -5.13
N GLY A 90 23.62 4.79 -5.44
CA GLY A 90 24.18 5.01 -6.78
C GLY A 90 23.19 5.62 -7.79
N ALA A 91 21.95 5.91 -7.39
CA ALA A 91 21.01 6.60 -8.27
C ALA A 91 21.42 8.04 -8.60
N GLY A 92 22.23 8.66 -7.72
CA GLY A 92 22.77 9.99 -7.98
C GLY A 92 23.64 10.02 -9.24
N GLN A 93 24.42 8.96 -9.48
CA GLN A 93 25.25 8.84 -10.69
C GLN A 93 24.36 8.77 -11.94
N LEU A 94 23.29 7.98 -11.88
CA LEU A 94 22.28 7.88 -12.95
C LEU A 94 21.56 9.21 -13.23
N ASP A 95 21.36 10.06 -12.22
CA ASP A 95 20.72 11.37 -12.40
C ASP A 95 21.64 12.35 -13.14
N VAL A 96 22.96 12.33 -12.84
CA VAL A 96 23.97 13.05 -13.64
C VAL A 96 23.97 12.55 -15.08
N LEU A 97 23.97 11.22 -15.29
CA LEU A 97 23.90 10.64 -16.62
C LEU A 97 22.64 11.03 -17.38
N SER A 98 21.49 11.09 -16.69
CA SER A 98 20.20 11.48 -17.25
C SER A 98 20.20 12.94 -17.71
N ARG A 99 20.79 13.85 -16.93
CA ARG A 99 20.94 15.26 -17.29
C ARG A 99 21.90 15.46 -18.47
N ASP A 100 23.03 14.76 -18.48
CA ASP A 100 24.04 14.92 -19.53
C ASP A 100 23.59 14.31 -20.86
N SER A 101 22.81 13.22 -20.82
CA SER A 101 22.33 12.54 -22.02
C SER A 101 20.98 13.05 -22.54
N GLY A 102 20.29 13.89 -21.77
CA GLY A 102 18.91 14.33 -22.08
C GLY A 102 17.87 13.21 -22.05
N LEU A 103 18.26 12.00 -21.64
CA LEU A 103 17.39 10.83 -21.56
C LEU A 103 16.78 10.74 -20.18
N THR A 104 15.55 10.24 -20.10
CA THR A 104 14.91 9.97 -18.81
C THR A 104 15.71 8.90 -18.04
N ARG A 105 15.74 9.02 -16.71
CA ARG A 105 16.40 8.04 -15.82
C ARG A 105 15.95 6.59 -16.10
N GLY A 106 14.67 6.41 -16.46
CA GLY A 106 14.12 5.13 -16.90
C GLY A 106 14.79 4.58 -18.17
N ALA A 107 15.04 5.44 -19.17
CA ALA A 107 15.74 5.07 -20.39
C ALA A 107 17.21 4.71 -20.15
N VAL A 108 17.93 5.44 -19.28
CA VAL A 108 19.33 5.09 -18.96
C VAL A 108 19.43 3.72 -18.28
N LEU A 109 18.54 3.44 -17.32
CA LEU A 109 18.44 2.12 -16.68
C LEU A 109 18.04 1.02 -17.67
N ALA A 110 17.15 1.35 -18.61
CA ALA A 110 16.75 0.44 -19.67
C ALA A 110 17.97 0.06 -20.53
N LEU A 111 18.76 1.03 -20.97
CA LEU A 111 19.96 0.84 -21.81
C LEU A 111 21.02 -0.05 -21.16
N GLN A 112 21.15 0.02 -19.83
CA GLN A 112 22.07 -0.83 -19.06
C GLN A 112 21.47 -2.19 -18.66
N SER A 113 20.21 -2.46 -19.00
CA SER A 113 19.56 -3.73 -18.68
C SER A 113 20.29 -4.91 -19.34
N ASP A 114 20.39 -6.02 -18.61
CA ASP A 114 21.08 -7.21 -19.11
C ASP A 114 20.40 -7.80 -20.35
N GLY A 115 19.08 -7.60 -20.50
CA GLY A 115 18.35 -7.96 -21.70
C GLY A 115 18.86 -7.23 -22.95
N LEU A 116 19.08 -5.91 -22.87
CA LEU A 116 19.65 -5.17 -24.01
C LEU A 116 21.12 -5.51 -24.24
N LYS A 117 21.90 -5.81 -23.19
CA LYS A 117 23.27 -6.31 -23.36
C LYS A 117 23.32 -7.61 -24.15
N GLN A 118 22.43 -8.57 -23.83
CA GLN A 118 22.34 -9.83 -24.56
C GLN A 118 21.92 -9.63 -26.02
N GLU A 119 20.96 -8.74 -26.30
CA GLU A 119 20.56 -8.43 -27.67
C GLU A 119 21.67 -7.75 -28.46
N ARG A 120 22.42 -6.81 -27.86
CA ARG A 120 23.64 -6.23 -28.47
C ARG A 120 24.66 -7.31 -28.77
N GLN A 121 24.88 -8.25 -27.86
CA GLN A 121 25.81 -9.37 -28.08
C GLN A 121 25.33 -10.29 -29.22
N LYS A 122 24.04 -10.59 -29.31
CA LYS A 122 23.46 -11.36 -30.43
C LYS A 122 23.65 -10.65 -31.76
N LEU A 123 23.47 -9.33 -31.79
CA LEU A 123 23.68 -8.51 -32.98
C LEU A 123 25.16 -8.52 -33.41
N LEU A 124 26.09 -8.35 -32.46
CA LEU A 124 27.52 -8.46 -32.72
C LEU A 124 27.90 -9.83 -33.29
N ARG A 125 27.43 -10.91 -32.67
CA ARG A 125 27.64 -12.28 -33.20
C ARG A 125 27.06 -12.46 -34.59
N ALA A 126 25.88 -11.90 -34.87
CA ALA A 126 25.28 -11.95 -36.20
C ALA A 126 26.11 -11.18 -37.23
N GLN A 127 26.60 -9.99 -36.90
CA GLN A 127 27.50 -9.20 -37.75
C GLN A 127 28.83 -9.93 -38.00
N GLU A 128 29.43 -10.54 -36.97
CA GLU A 128 30.65 -11.34 -37.09
C GLU A 128 30.44 -12.56 -37.99
N ASN A 129 29.31 -13.26 -37.84
CA ASN A 129 28.96 -14.39 -38.68
C ASN A 129 28.80 -13.98 -40.15
N GLU A 130 28.08 -12.90 -40.45
CA GLU A 130 27.94 -12.39 -41.82
C GLU A 130 29.29 -11.95 -42.39
N ARG A 131 30.12 -11.28 -41.59
CA ARG A 131 31.48 -10.89 -41.99
C ARG A 131 32.35 -12.11 -42.29
N ASN A 132 32.36 -13.11 -41.42
CA ASN A 132 33.14 -14.32 -41.60
C ASN A 132 32.66 -15.12 -42.81
N TRP A 133 31.34 -15.15 -43.02
CA TRP A 133 30.75 -15.76 -44.20
C TRP A 133 31.16 -15.04 -45.48
N LEU A 134 31.06 -13.69 -45.52
CA LEU A 134 31.51 -12.90 -46.67
C LEU A 134 32.99 -13.15 -46.95
N LYS A 135 33.85 -13.12 -45.93
CA LYS A 135 35.27 -13.45 -46.08
C LYS A 135 35.50 -14.86 -46.62
N ALA A 136 34.78 -15.86 -46.14
CA ALA A 136 34.91 -17.24 -46.60
C ALA A 136 34.42 -17.41 -48.05
N ALA A 137 33.24 -16.88 -48.37
CA ALA A 137 32.69 -16.90 -49.72
C ALA A 137 33.65 -16.21 -50.70
N LEU A 138 34.20 -15.05 -50.32
CA LEU A 138 35.18 -14.33 -51.14
C LEU A 138 36.50 -15.05 -51.27
N ASN A 139 37.05 -15.63 -50.20
CA ASN A 139 38.27 -16.42 -50.33
C ASN A 139 38.07 -17.59 -51.30
N ASN A 140 36.89 -18.23 -51.28
CA ASN A 140 36.57 -19.29 -52.23
C ASN A 140 36.52 -18.76 -53.68
N GLU A 141 35.83 -17.65 -53.92
CA GLU A 141 35.75 -17.03 -55.25
C GLU A 141 37.11 -16.49 -55.73
N LEU A 142 37.90 -15.90 -54.84
CA LEU A 142 39.23 -15.38 -55.14
C LEU A 142 40.21 -16.52 -55.44
N ASN A 143 40.10 -17.65 -54.74
CA ASN A 143 40.86 -18.86 -55.06
C ASN A 143 40.43 -19.46 -56.41
N GLN A 144 39.13 -19.45 -56.73
CA GLN A 144 38.64 -19.87 -58.06
C GLN A 144 39.15 -18.94 -59.17
N LEU A 145 39.10 -17.63 -58.95
CA LEU A 145 39.63 -16.64 -59.89
C LEU A 145 41.15 -16.79 -60.07
N LYS A 146 41.90 -16.99 -58.98
CA LYS A 146 43.34 -17.29 -59.06
C LYS A 146 43.62 -18.55 -59.86
N LEU A 147 42.83 -19.61 -59.65
CA LEU A 147 42.95 -20.84 -60.43
C LEU A 147 42.67 -20.58 -61.92
N LEU A 148 41.65 -19.79 -62.24
CA LEU A 148 41.34 -19.39 -63.61
C LEU A 148 42.42 -18.48 -64.20
N GLU A 149 42.99 -17.57 -63.41
CA GLU A 149 44.08 -16.68 -63.80
C GLU A 149 45.35 -17.50 -64.10
N THR A 150 45.73 -18.43 -63.21
CA THR A 150 46.85 -19.36 -63.45
C THR A 150 46.58 -20.28 -64.62
N ASN A 151 45.34 -20.77 -64.80
CA ASN A 151 44.99 -21.60 -65.95
C ASN A 151 45.01 -20.79 -67.25
N ASN A 152 44.61 -19.51 -67.23
CA ASN A 152 44.62 -18.64 -68.41
C ASN A 152 46.05 -18.21 -68.75
N GLN A 153 46.88 -17.93 -67.75
CA GLN A 153 48.32 -17.73 -67.92
C GLN A 153 48.98 -18.99 -68.46
N ALA A 154 48.70 -20.16 -67.88
CA ALA A 154 49.18 -21.45 -68.35
C ALA A 154 48.65 -21.80 -69.75
N LEU A 155 47.41 -21.43 -70.12
CA LEU A 155 46.87 -21.60 -71.47
C LEU A 155 47.49 -20.61 -72.46
N SER A 156 47.82 -19.39 -72.03
CA SER A 156 48.58 -18.42 -72.84
C SER A 156 50.03 -18.88 -73.05
N GLU A 157 50.68 -19.37 -72.00
CA GLU A 157 52.01 -19.99 -72.06
C GLU A 157 51.98 -21.31 -72.83
N ALA A 158 50.94 -22.12 -72.68
CA ALA A 158 50.73 -23.34 -73.44
C ALA A 158 50.30 -23.06 -74.87
N ALA A 159 49.63 -21.96 -75.20
CA ALA A 159 49.40 -21.56 -76.59
C ALA A 159 50.71 -21.09 -77.24
N ARG A 160 51.60 -20.43 -76.49
CA ARG A 160 52.97 -20.13 -76.90
C ARG A 160 53.81 -21.42 -77.04
N SER A 161 53.70 -22.34 -76.10
CA SER A 161 54.42 -23.62 -76.09
C SER A 161 53.80 -24.67 -77.02
N ASP A 162 52.52 -24.62 -77.36
CA ASP A 162 51.86 -25.48 -78.35
C ASP A 162 52.09 -24.97 -79.76
N GLN A 163 52.42 -23.69 -79.96
CA GLN A 163 53.13 -23.26 -81.17
C GLN A 163 54.51 -23.95 -81.31
N GLU A 164 55.19 -24.24 -80.19
CA GLU A 164 56.47 -24.98 -80.19
C GLU A 164 56.28 -26.52 -80.21
N LYS A 165 55.23 -27.05 -79.56
CA LYS A 165 54.93 -28.49 -79.41
C LYS A 165 54.01 -29.06 -80.48
N GLN A 166 53.34 -28.25 -81.31
CA GLN A 166 52.73 -28.76 -82.55
C GLN A 166 53.78 -29.35 -83.50
N LEU A 167 55.07 -29.01 -83.35
CA LEU A 167 56.19 -29.72 -84.00
C LEU A 167 56.58 -31.04 -83.32
N GLU A 168 56.37 -31.22 -82.01
CA GLU A 168 56.75 -32.45 -81.27
C GLU A 168 55.61 -33.47 -81.07
N LYS A 169 54.36 -33.02 -80.97
CA LYS A 169 53.18 -33.88 -80.72
C LYS A 169 52.80 -34.77 -81.91
N ALA A 170 53.42 -34.59 -83.07
CA ALA A 170 53.38 -35.55 -84.17
C ALA A 170 54.18 -36.85 -83.89
N ARG A 171 55.08 -36.86 -82.89
CA ARG A 171 55.93 -38.03 -82.57
C ARG A 171 55.46 -38.89 -81.38
N LEU A 172 54.70 -38.36 -80.43
CA LEU A 172 54.38 -39.06 -79.16
C LEU A 172 52.95 -39.61 -79.04
N MET A 173 52.08 -39.33 -80.02
CA MET A 173 50.68 -39.83 -80.08
C MET A 173 50.55 -41.35 -80.33
N LYS A 174 51.65 -42.12 -80.26
CA LYS A 174 51.68 -43.58 -80.48
C LYS A 174 51.88 -44.40 -79.20
N GLU A 175 52.29 -43.81 -78.07
CA GLU A 175 52.74 -44.58 -76.89
C GLU A 175 51.82 -44.51 -75.65
N LEU A 176 50.84 -43.61 -75.63
CA LEU A 176 50.02 -43.33 -74.44
C LEU A 176 48.63 -43.99 -74.45
N ASN A 177 48.29 -44.72 -75.53
CA ASN A 177 47.00 -45.40 -75.65
C ASN A 177 46.97 -46.76 -74.92
N ASP A 178 48.12 -47.39 -74.69
CA ASP A 178 48.21 -48.73 -74.08
C ASP A 178 48.24 -48.72 -72.55
N ARG A 179 48.52 -47.56 -71.92
CA ARG A 179 48.51 -47.42 -70.45
C ARG A 179 47.13 -47.12 -69.85
N ARG A 180 46.15 -46.74 -70.68
CA ARG A 180 44.80 -46.33 -70.22
C ARG A 180 43.87 -47.49 -69.87
N GLN A 181 44.07 -48.69 -70.44
CA GLN A 181 43.19 -49.82 -70.18
C GLN A 181 43.44 -50.55 -68.84
N GLN A 182 44.65 -50.47 -68.27
CA GLN A 182 44.99 -51.21 -67.03
C GLN A 182 44.59 -50.48 -65.74
N ASP A 183 44.45 -49.15 -65.78
CA ASP A 183 44.05 -48.36 -64.60
C ASP A 183 42.53 -48.27 -64.41
N GLU A 184 41.73 -48.57 -65.44
CA GLU A 184 40.26 -48.58 -65.36
C GLU A 184 39.70 -49.82 -64.64
N GLU A 185 40.37 -50.97 -64.72
CA GLU A 185 39.95 -52.21 -64.03
C GLU A 185 40.27 -52.20 -62.53
N ARG A 186 41.35 -51.53 -62.10
CA ARG A 186 41.67 -51.36 -60.66
C ARG A 186 40.68 -50.43 -59.94
N LYS A 187 40.14 -49.42 -60.64
CA LYS A 187 39.14 -48.48 -60.10
C LYS A 187 37.74 -49.09 -59.98
N ALA A 188 37.38 -50.04 -60.83
CA ALA A 188 36.08 -50.70 -60.79
C ALA A 188 35.92 -51.61 -59.56
N MET A 189 36.97 -52.32 -59.13
CA MET A 189 36.92 -53.16 -57.92
C MET A 189 36.95 -52.36 -56.60
N GLU A 190 37.59 -51.19 -56.56
CA GLU A 190 37.60 -50.35 -55.36
C GLU A 190 36.25 -49.64 -55.12
N ALA A 191 35.51 -49.32 -56.19
CA ALA A 191 34.18 -48.72 -56.12
C ALA A 191 33.10 -49.69 -55.59
N GLU A 192 33.21 -50.98 -55.90
CA GLU A 192 32.25 -51.99 -55.43
C GLU A 192 32.43 -52.31 -53.93
N ALA A 193 33.67 -52.25 -53.42
CA ALA A 193 33.97 -52.43 -52.00
C ALA A 193 33.43 -51.28 -51.12
N ARG A 194 33.48 -50.04 -51.62
CA ARG A 194 32.94 -48.85 -50.89
C ARG A 194 31.42 -48.88 -50.77
N GLN A 195 30.70 -49.33 -51.80
CA GLN A 195 29.23 -49.41 -51.77
C GLN A 195 28.68 -50.46 -50.79
N ARG A 196 29.47 -51.51 -50.44
CA ARG A 196 29.06 -52.52 -49.45
C ARG A 196 29.27 -52.03 -48.01
N LEU A 197 30.31 -51.23 -47.75
CA LEU A 197 30.56 -50.56 -46.48
C LEU A 197 29.54 -49.44 -46.20
N GLU A 198 29.20 -48.61 -47.20
CA GLU A 198 28.17 -47.57 -47.06
C GLU A 198 26.78 -48.15 -46.75
N LYS A 199 26.42 -49.30 -47.33
CA LYS A 199 25.14 -49.98 -47.03
C LYS A 199 25.07 -50.59 -45.63
N GLN A 200 26.20 -50.87 -44.99
CA GLN A 200 26.25 -51.31 -43.59
C GLN A 200 26.21 -50.12 -42.63
N ILE A 201 26.95 -49.04 -42.93
CA ILE A 201 26.93 -47.80 -42.15
C ILE A 201 25.52 -47.16 -42.17
N ALA A 202 24.85 -47.14 -43.33
CA ALA A 202 23.49 -46.59 -43.44
C ALA A 202 22.44 -47.40 -42.65
N LYS A 203 22.64 -48.72 -42.47
CA LYS A 203 21.76 -49.57 -41.65
C LYS A 203 21.99 -49.36 -40.15
N GLU A 204 23.24 -49.16 -39.72
CA GLU A 204 23.56 -48.81 -38.33
C GLU A 204 23.08 -47.40 -37.98
N GLU A 205 23.24 -46.41 -38.88
CA GLU A 205 22.73 -45.05 -38.67
C GLU A 205 21.19 -45.00 -38.60
N PHE A 206 20.50 -45.80 -39.40
CA PHE A 206 19.03 -45.90 -39.33
C PHE A 206 18.55 -46.52 -38.01
N HIS A 207 19.23 -47.55 -37.51
CA HIS A 207 18.93 -48.12 -36.20
C HIS A 207 19.23 -47.14 -35.06
N ARG A 208 20.33 -46.40 -35.15
CA ARG A 208 20.70 -45.35 -34.18
C ARG A 208 19.68 -44.21 -34.15
N GLN A 209 19.17 -43.79 -35.30
CA GLN A 209 18.10 -42.79 -35.40
C GLN A 209 16.75 -43.29 -34.86
N GLN A 210 16.40 -44.56 -35.05
CA GLN A 210 15.19 -45.14 -34.43
C GLN A 210 15.29 -45.20 -32.90
N GLU A 211 16.44 -45.55 -32.34
CA GLU A 211 16.67 -45.55 -30.90
C GLU A 211 16.66 -44.14 -30.29
N GLU A 212 17.22 -43.15 -30.99
CA GLU A 212 17.16 -41.74 -30.57
C GLU A 212 15.74 -41.18 -30.61
N LEU A 213 14.95 -41.55 -31.62
CA LEU A 213 13.53 -41.19 -31.69
C LEU A 213 12.72 -41.84 -30.55
N ARG A 214 12.97 -43.11 -30.23
CA ARG A 214 12.34 -43.78 -29.08
C ARG A 214 12.72 -43.15 -27.74
N LYS A 215 14.01 -42.88 -27.51
CA LYS A 215 14.48 -42.18 -26.30
C LYS A 215 13.90 -40.78 -26.18
N LYS A 216 13.72 -40.07 -27.30
CA LYS A 216 13.11 -38.74 -27.30
C LYS A 216 11.61 -38.80 -26.98
N GLN A 217 10.90 -39.79 -27.50
CA GLN A 217 9.49 -40.04 -27.15
C GLN A 217 9.31 -40.44 -25.68
N GLU A 218 10.21 -41.25 -25.13
CA GLU A 218 10.19 -41.61 -23.69
C GLU A 218 10.47 -40.40 -22.78
N LEU A 219 11.43 -39.54 -23.15
CA LEU A 219 11.71 -38.29 -22.44
C LEU A 219 10.54 -37.29 -22.52
N GLU A 220 9.87 -37.18 -23.66
CA GLU A 220 8.68 -36.34 -23.81
C GLU A 220 7.50 -36.90 -22.99
N ALA A 221 7.30 -38.22 -22.97
CA ALA A 221 6.30 -38.88 -22.13
C ALA A 221 6.58 -38.71 -20.63
N GLN A 222 7.85 -38.76 -20.21
CA GLN A 222 8.24 -38.45 -18.82
C GLN A 222 7.98 -36.98 -18.47
N LYS A 223 8.32 -36.04 -19.36
CA LYS A 223 8.02 -34.61 -19.15
C LYS A 223 6.53 -34.32 -19.08
N GLN A 224 5.71 -35.01 -19.86
CA GLN A 224 4.26 -34.89 -19.80
C GLN A 224 3.69 -35.44 -18.48
N LYS A 225 4.21 -36.57 -17.98
CA LYS A 225 3.84 -37.11 -16.67
C LYS A 225 4.23 -36.17 -15.52
N GLU A 226 5.45 -35.62 -15.55
CA GLU A 226 5.89 -34.62 -14.55
C GLU A 226 5.08 -33.33 -14.59
N ALA A 227 4.71 -32.86 -15.79
CA ALA A 227 3.86 -31.67 -15.94
C ALA A 227 2.45 -31.89 -15.36
N TYR A 228 1.87 -33.06 -15.60
CA TYR A 228 0.58 -33.45 -15.03
C TYR A 228 0.63 -33.59 -13.50
N GLU A 229 1.70 -34.19 -12.97
CA GLU A 229 1.89 -34.32 -11.52
C GLU A 229 2.10 -32.96 -10.84
N ARG A 230 2.78 -32.01 -11.50
CA ARG A 230 2.90 -30.63 -11.01
C ARG A 230 1.55 -29.90 -10.98
N GLN A 231 0.70 -30.11 -11.99
CA GLN A 231 -0.65 -29.54 -12.03
C GLN A 231 -1.55 -30.10 -10.91
N LEU A 232 -1.45 -31.41 -10.62
CA LEU A 232 -2.14 -32.04 -9.47
C LEU A 232 -1.70 -31.45 -8.13
N LYS A 233 -0.38 -31.34 -7.89
CA LYS A 233 0.17 -30.74 -6.66
C LYS A 233 -0.20 -29.26 -6.51
N GLU A 234 -0.30 -28.51 -7.60
CA GLU A 234 -0.73 -27.12 -7.57
C GLU A 234 -2.23 -26.98 -7.27
N MET A 235 -3.06 -27.87 -7.82
CA MET A 235 -4.50 -27.95 -7.50
C MET A 235 -4.74 -28.36 -6.04
N GLU A 236 -3.97 -29.30 -5.49
CA GLU A 236 -4.04 -29.68 -4.08
C GLU A 236 -3.60 -28.54 -3.15
N ARG A 237 -2.53 -27.80 -3.50
CA ARG A 237 -2.13 -26.60 -2.75
C ARG A 237 -3.19 -25.50 -2.78
N LYS A 238 -3.87 -25.30 -3.91
CA LYS A 238 -5.00 -24.36 -4.00
C LYS A 238 -6.18 -24.80 -3.14
N ARG A 239 -6.49 -26.10 -3.14
CA ARG A 239 -7.56 -26.67 -2.30
C ARG A 239 -7.24 -26.54 -0.79
N GLN A 240 -6.00 -26.79 -0.39
CA GLN A 240 -5.55 -26.60 1.00
C GLN A 240 -5.60 -25.12 1.42
N ALA A 241 -5.18 -24.20 0.54
CA ALA A 241 -5.27 -22.77 0.81
C ALA A 241 -6.73 -22.26 0.91
N GLU A 242 -7.67 -22.86 0.17
CA GLU A 242 -9.10 -22.56 0.31
C GLU A 242 -9.69 -23.10 1.62
N VAL A 243 -9.30 -24.29 2.05
CA VAL A 243 -9.70 -24.86 3.35
C VAL A 243 -9.19 -24.00 4.50
N GLU A 244 -7.90 -23.63 4.50
CA GLU A 244 -7.34 -22.74 5.54
C GLU A 244 -8.01 -21.36 5.56
N LYS A 245 -8.42 -20.85 4.39
CA LYS A 245 -9.14 -19.57 4.29
C LYS A 245 -10.58 -19.69 4.79
N ALA A 246 -11.22 -20.84 4.63
CA ALA A 246 -12.53 -21.14 5.18
C ALA A 246 -12.46 -21.28 6.71
N GLU A 247 -11.48 -22.02 7.23
CA GLU A 247 -11.25 -22.18 8.67
C GLU A 247 -10.95 -20.85 9.37
N LYS A 248 -10.14 -19.97 8.75
CA LYS A 248 -9.88 -18.62 9.28
C LYS A 248 -11.14 -17.76 9.30
N LYS A 249 -12.03 -17.88 8.31
CA LYS A 249 -13.32 -17.17 8.31
C LYS A 249 -14.26 -17.72 9.38
N GLU A 250 -14.30 -19.04 9.57
CA GLU A 250 -15.12 -19.69 10.59
C GLU A 250 -14.63 -19.35 12.00
N ALA A 251 -13.30 -19.33 12.23
CA ALA A 251 -12.71 -18.91 13.50
C ALA A 251 -13.06 -17.45 13.84
N MET A 252 -12.93 -16.54 12.87
CA MET A 252 -13.33 -15.13 13.02
C MET A 252 -14.83 -14.97 13.32
N PHE A 253 -15.67 -15.82 12.72
CA PHE A 253 -17.11 -15.82 12.97
C PHE A 253 -17.43 -16.32 14.39
N ARG A 254 -16.81 -17.43 14.82
CA ARG A 254 -16.96 -17.96 16.19
C ARG A 254 -16.49 -16.97 17.25
N GLU A 255 -15.42 -16.22 17.00
CA GLU A 255 -14.93 -15.20 17.93
C GLU A 255 -15.90 -14.02 18.05
N GLN A 256 -16.49 -13.57 16.94
CA GLN A 256 -17.54 -12.54 16.97
C GLN A 256 -18.81 -13.03 17.68
N GLU A 257 -19.18 -14.30 17.49
CA GLU A 257 -20.34 -14.90 18.13
C GLU A 257 -20.14 -15.06 19.65
N ALA A 258 -18.94 -15.49 20.08
CA ALA A 258 -18.54 -15.55 21.48
C ALA A 258 -18.60 -14.17 22.14
N ARG A 259 -18.11 -13.12 21.45
CA ARG A 259 -18.15 -11.74 21.96
C ARG A 259 -19.58 -11.21 22.07
N ARG A 260 -20.48 -11.57 21.14
CA ARG A 260 -21.91 -11.25 21.24
C ARG A 260 -22.62 -12.04 22.33
N ALA A 261 -22.21 -13.29 22.59
CA ALA A 261 -22.74 -14.10 23.68
C ALA A 261 -22.31 -13.55 25.04
N GLU A 262 -21.06 -13.10 25.16
CA GLU A 262 -20.53 -12.47 26.37
C GLU A 262 -21.26 -11.16 26.71
N MET A 263 -21.50 -10.30 25.71
CA MET A 263 -22.30 -9.08 25.89
C MET A 263 -23.73 -9.41 26.36
N ARG A 264 -24.38 -10.42 25.76
CA ARG A 264 -25.71 -10.89 26.20
C ARG A 264 -25.69 -11.43 27.63
N ALA A 265 -24.64 -12.15 28.02
CA ALA A 265 -24.49 -12.65 29.39
C ALA A 265 -24.26 -11.51 30.41
N GLN A 266 -23.53 -10.45 30.04
CA GLN A 266 -23.37 -9.26 30.87
C GLN A 266 -24.68 -8.47 31.01
N ASP A 267 -25.47 -8.36 29.94
CA ASP A 267 -26.77 -7.70 29.98
C ASP A 267 -27.80 -8.49 30.81
N LEU A 268 -27.79 -9.82 30.74
CA LEU A 268 -28.60 -10.68 31.64
C LEU A 268 -28.20 -10.49 33.10
N LYS A 269 -26.90 -10.45 33.42
CA LYS A 269 -26.43 -10.17 34.79
C LYS A 269 -26.86 -8.78 35.29
N ARG A 270 -26.91 -7.78 34.41
CA ARG A 270 -27.42 -6.44 34.76
C ARG A 270 -28.92 -6.46 35.00
N GLN A 271 -29.68 -7.22 34.22
CA GLN A 271 -31.12 -7.41 34.44
C GLN A 271 -31.38 -8.12 35.76
N ASP A 272 -30.65 -9.19 36.09
CA ASP A 272 -30.79 -9.91 37.36
C ASP A 272 -30.48 -9.00 38.56
N ILE A 273 -29.44 -8.16 38.49
CA ILE A 273 -29.10 -7.21 39.56
C ILE A 273 -30.20 -6.16 39.72
N MET A 274 -30.76 -5.64 38.61
CA MET A 274 -31.87 -4.68 38.65
C MET A 274 -33.15 -5.31 39.20
N GLU A 275 -33.40 -6.58 38.87
CA GLU A 275 -34.55 -7.33 39.37
C GLU A 275 -34.41 -7.66 40.86
N GLN A 276 -33.21 -8.01 41.32
CA GLN A 276 -32.90 -8.17 42.75
C GLN A 276 -33.06 -6.85 43.52
N GLN A 277 -32.65 -5.71 42.95
CA GLN A 277 -32.88 -4.39 43.54
C GLN A 277 -34.37 -4.03 43.58
N LYS A 278 -35.14 -4.41 42.56
CA LYS A 278 -36.59 -4.20 42.54
C LYS A 278 -37.31 -5.08 43.57
N GLN A 279 -36.90 -6.34 43.72
CA GLN A 279 -37.43 -7.26 44.71
C GLN A 279 -37.10 -6.81 46.14
N SER A 280 -35.86 -6.38 46.41
CA SER A 280 -35.48 -5.85 47.72
C SER A 280 -36.20 -4.52 48.04
N PHE A 281 -36.42 -3.67 47.04
CA PHE A 281 -37.24 -2.48 47.19
C PHE A 281 -38.71 -2.82 47.49
N GLN A 282 -39.28 -3.83 46.82
CA GLN A 282 -40.64 -4.31 47.12
C GLN A 282 -40.75 -4.92 48.52
N GLN A 283 -39.76 -5.68 48.96
CA GLN A 283 -39.70 -6.23 50.32
C GLN A 283 -39.62 -5.13 51.38
N THR A 284 -38.73 -4.15 51.22
CA THR A 284 -38.64 -3.01 52.15
C THR A 284 -39.91 -2.16 52.17
N MET A 285 -40.64 -2.07 51.05
CA MET A 285 -41.95 -1.41 51.00
C MET A 285 -43.04 -2.24 51.69
N ALA A 286 -43.01 -3.56 51.57
CA ALA A 286 -43.91 -4.47 52.29
C ALA A 286 -43.66 -4.41 53.80
N GLU A 287 -42.40 -4.47 54.25
CA GLU A 287 -42.00 -4.31 55.65
C GLU A 287 -42.42 -2.95 56.22
N ARG A 288 -42.29 -1.87 55.43
CA ARG A 288 -42.77 -0.53 55.83
C ARG A 288 -44.29 -0.47 55.94
N LYS A 289 -45.01 -1.20 55.09
CA LYS A 289 -46.46 -1.31 55.15
C LYS A 289 -46.88 -2.10 56.40
N GLU A 290 -46.27 -3.25 56.65
CA GLU A 290 -46.50 -4.05 57.87
C GLU A 290 -46.16 -3.25 59.13
N ALA A 291 -45.05 -2.51 59.16
CA ALA A 291 -44.69 -1.66 60.29
C ALA A 291 -45.62 -0.44 60.49
N ARG A 292 -46.33 -0.01 59.45
CA ARG A 292 -47.42 0.98 59.56
C ARG A 292 -48.68 0.31 60.10
N ASP A 293 -49.02 -0.87 59.60
CA ASP A 293 -50.20 -1.62 60.01
C ASP A 293 -50.08 -2.04 61.48
N VAL A 294 -48.90 -2.46 61.95
CA VAL A 294 -48.62 -2.73 63.37
C VAL A 294 -48.77 -1.46 64.22
N ARG A 295 -48.31 -0.30 63.73
CA ARG A 295 -48.49 0.98 64.44
C ARG A 295 -49.94 1.42 64.51
N ILE A 296 -50.71 1.20 63.44
CA ILE A 296 -52.15 1.48 63.40
C ILE A 296 -52.86 0.55 64.37
N TYR A 297 -52.51 -0.74 64.38
CA TYR A 297 -53.09 -1.72 65.29
C TYR A 297 -52.80 -1.38 66.75
N GLN A 298 -51.55 -1.03 67.07
CA GLN A 298 -51.16 -0.53 68.39
C GLN A 298 -51.92 0.74 68.76
N SER A 299 -52.04 1.71 67.85
CA SER A 299 -52.80 2.95 68.07
C SER A 299 -54.29 2.70 68.31
N ILE A 300 -54.89 1.74 67.60
CA ILE A 300 -56.30 1.34 67.81
C ILE A 300 -56.44 0.69 69.18
N GLN A 301 -55.50 -0.17 69.56
CA GLN A 301 -55.49 -0.86 70.86
C GLN A 301 -55.31 0.14 72.01
N THR A 302 -54.38 1.10 71.88
CA THR A 302 -54.19 2.17 72.88
C THR A 302 -55.42 3.09 72.96
N ASN A 303 -56.08 3.39 71.83
CA ASN A 303 -57.33 4.17 71.84
C ASN A 303 -58.49 3.40 72.48
N MET A 304 -58.60 2.09 72.25
CA MET A 304 -59.58 1.25 72.94
C MET A 304 -59.35 1.22 74.45
N GLU A 305 -58.10 1.10 74.90
CA GLU A 305 -57.75 1.16 76.32
C GLU A 305 -58.02 2.55 76.92
N LEU A 306 -57.82 3.62 76.14
CA LEU A 306 -58.15 4.98 76.54
C LEU A 306 -59.67 5.22 76.62
N GLU A 307 -60.46 4.61 75.73
CA GLU A 307 -61.92 4.63 75.80
C GLU A 307 -62.46 3.80 76.97
N GLN A 308 -61.85 2.65 77.27
CA GLN A 308 -62.17 1.87 78.46
C GLN A 308 -61.87 2.65 79.73
N ARG A 309 -60.69 3.28 79.83
CA ARG A 309 -60.35 4.17 80.95
C ARG A 309 -61.28 5.37 81.04
N ARG A 310 -61.70 5.96 79.91
CA ARG A 310 -62.68 7.06 79.93
C ARG A 310 -64.07 6.62 80.37
N ARG A 311 -64.48 5.38 80.09
CA ARG A 311 -65.74 4.82 80.60
C ARG A 311 -65.65 4.54 82.10
N GLU A 312 -64.53 3.98 82.57
CA GLU A 312 -64.26 3.76 83.98
C GLU A 312 -64.19 5.08 84.76
N GLU A 313 -63.47 6.09 84.24
CA GLU A 313 -63.40 7.43 84.83
C GLU A 313 -64.74 8.18 84.77
N PHE A 314 -65.59 7.91 83.77
CA PHE A 314 -66.93 8.49 83.68
C PHE A 314 -67.89 7.86 84.70
N ASP A 315 -67.85 6.53 84.86
CA ASP A 315 -68.61 5.82 85.88
C ASP A 315 -68.15 6.20 87.31
N GLU A 316 -66.85 6.47 87.48
CA GLU A 316 -66.26 6.92 88.73
C GLU A 316 -66.58 8.40 89.04
N ARG A 317 -66.65 9.26 88.01
CA ARG A 317 -67.13 10.64 88.12
C ARG A 317 -68.64 10.73 88.35
N GLN A 318 -69.47 9.88 87.75
CA GLN A 318 -70.91 9.86 88.05
C GLN A 318 -71.17 9.49 89.52
N ARG A 319 -70.36 8.62 90.13
CA ARG A 319 -70.45 8.30 91.56
C ARG A 319 -69.98 9.45 92.47
N GLN A 320 -69.02 10.27 92.02
CA GLN A 320 -68.53 11.43 92.78
C GLN A 320 -69.40 12.68 92.61
N ASP A 321 -70.01 12.87 91.43
CA ASP A 321 -70.92 14.00 91.16
C ASP A 321 -72.28 13.81 91.83
N GLN A 322 -72.77 12.56 91.99
CA GLN A 322 -73.94 12.26 92.83
C GLN A 322 -73.72 12.65 94.32
N LEU A 323 -72.48 12.65 94.81
CA LEU A 323 -72.11 13.10 96.16
C LEU A 323 -71.82 14.62 96.25
N ARG A 324 -71.62 15.30 95.11
CA ARG A 324 -71.35 16.75 95.04
C ARG A 324 -72.60 17.56 94.72
N GLU A 325 -73.56 17.01 93.97
CA GLU A 325 -74.85 17.66 93.69
C GLU A 325 -75.68 17.95 94.95
N GLU A 326 -75.58 17.11 96.00
CA GLU A 326 -76.20 17.40 97.31
C GLU A 326 -75.55 18.58 98.06
N ARG A 327 -74.29 18.93 97.76
CA ARG A 327 -73.57 20.03 98.43
C ARG A 327 -73.58 21.34 97.64
N LEU A 328 -74.02 21.33 96.38
CA LEU A 328 -73.97 22.47 95.46
C LEU A 328 -75.34 23.10 95.15
N LEU A 329 -76.40 22.72 95.89
CA LEU A 329 -77.69 23.40 95.83
C LEU A 329 -77.78 24.66 96.73
N GLN A 330 -76.82 24.88 97.64
CA GLN A 330 -76.82 26.00 98.61
C GLN A 330 -75.88 27.17 98.28
N ALA A 331 -75.05 27.09 97.22
CA ALA A 331 -74.05 28.11 96.89
C ALA A 331 -74.36 28.96 95.65
N ARG A 332 -75.60 28.91 95.13
CA ARG A 332 -75.93 29.46 93.79
C ARG A 332 -76.40 30.93 93.75
N ALA A 333 -76.36 31.66 94.87
CA ALA A 333 -76.91 33.02 94.95
C ALA A 333 -75.87 34.15 95.09
N LEU A 334 -74.59 33.86 95.31
CA LEU A 334 -73.53 34.89 95.47
C LEU A 334 -72.43 34.85 94.38
N GLU A 335 -72.47 33.88 93.46
CA GLU A 335 -71.44 33.69 92.43
C GLU A 335 -71.71 34.47 91.12
N GLN A 336 -72.89 35.09 90.99
CA GLN A 336 -73.32 35.74 89.74
C GLN A 336 -72.63 37.07 89.42
N GLU A 337 -72.03 37.77 90.41
CA GLU A 337 -71.34 39.05 90.15
C GLU A 337 -69.81 38.93 90.01
N GLU A 338 -69.16 37.98 90.68
CA GLU A 338 -67.72 37.71 90.45
C GLU A 338 -67.46 36.91 89.16
N SER A 339 -68.45 36.13 88.71
CA SER A 339 -68.42 35.38 87.45
C SER A 339 -68.27 36.31 86.23
N ALA A 340 -68.88 37.49 86.23
CA ALA A 340 -68.81 38.43 85.10
C ALA A 340 -67.40 39.07 84.94
N LYS A 341 -66.74 39.46 86.04
CA LYS A 341 -65.37 40.02 85.99
C LYS A 341 -64.32 38.96 85.71
N ARG A 342 -64.46 37.76 86.30
CA ARG A 342 -63.58 36.62 86.00
C ARG A 342 -63.79 36.12 84.57
N SER A 343 -65.03 36.08 84.06
CA SER A 343 -65.30 35.71 82.67
C SER A 343 -64.81 36.76 81.67
N PHE A 344 -64.87 38.07 81.98
CA PHE A 344 -64.28 39.12 81.14
C PHE A 344 -62.75 39.10 81.14
N GLN A 345 -62.10 38.98 82.30
CA GLN A 345 -60.63 38.80 82.37
C GLN A 345 -60.19 37.49 81.69
N THR A 346 -60.97 36.42 81.82
CA THR A 346 -60.74 35.16 81.11
C THR A 346 -60.97 35.31 79.62
N MET A 347 -61.96 36.09 79.17
CA MET A 347 -62.21 36.41 77.77
C MET A 347 -61.06 37.21 77.16
N MET A 348 -60.55 38.23 77.86
CA MET A 348 -59.38 39.00 77.40
C MET A 348 -58.10 38.15 77.38
N ARG A 349 -57.86 37.29 78.40
CA ARG A 349 -56.76 36.31 78.37
C ARG A 349 -56.92 35.32 77.23
N ARG A 350 -58.12 34.79 76.99
CA ARG A 350 -58.42 33.91 75.85
C ARG A 350 -58.18 34.61 74.52
N ARG A 351 -58.54 35.89 74.40
CA ARG A 351 -58.29 36.70 73.20
C ARG A 351 -56.80 36.91 72.96
N VAL A 352 -56.02 37.28 73.99
CA VAL A 352 -54.56 37.40 73.87
C VAL A 352 -53.92 36.06 73.53
N ILE A 353 -54.34 34.96 74.16
CA ILE A 353 -53.87 33.60 73.85
C ILE A 353 -54.25 33.21 72.41
N GLN A 354 -55.44 33.57 71.94
CA GLN A 354 -55.87 33.33 70.55
C GLN A 354 -55.07 34.16 69.54
N GLU A 355 -54.83 35.44 69.82
CA GLU A 355 -54.03 36.34 68.97
C GLU A 355 -52.55 35.92 68.96
N GLU A 356 -51.99 35.51 70.09
CA GLU A 356 -50.62 34.97 70.17
C GLU A 356 -50.51 33.59 69.52
N ALA A 357 -51.52 32.73 69.65
CA ALA A 357 -51.61 31.47 68.92
C ALA A 357 -51.74 31.71 67.40
N ALA A 358 -52.49 32.73 66.98
CA ALA A 358 -52.62 33.13 65.59
C ALA A 358 -51.28 33.63 65.05
N ARG A 359 -50.59 34.54 65.74
CA ARG A 359 -49.22 34.99 65.36
C ARG A 359 -48.23 33.83 65.28
N ARG A 360 -48.17 32.94 66.28
CA ARG A 360 -47.32 31.75 66.22
C ARG A 360 -47.70 30.77 65.11
N SER A 361 -48.97 30.74 64.70
CA SER A 361 -49.42 29.95 63.55
C SER A 361 -49.01 30.59 62.22
N GLU A 362 -49.06 31.92 62.14
CA GLU A 362 -48.59 32.70 60.98
C GLU A 362 -47.07 32.64 60.83
N GLU A 363 -46.30 32.80 61.92
CA GLU A 363 -44.85 32.64 61.92
C GLU A 363 -44.43 31.23 61.48
N ARG A 364 -45.11 30.19 61.98
CA ARG A 364 -44.89 28.81 61.51
C ARG A 364 -45.22 28.64 60.03
N ARG A 365 -46.30 29.27 59.54
CA ARG A 365 -46.66 29.25 58.12
C ARG A 365 -45.59 29.94 57.27
N LEU A 366 -45.08 31.09 57.70
CA LEU A 366 -44.02 31.81 57.01
C LEU A 366 -42.70 31.02 57.01
N GLN A 367 -42.33 30.38 58.12
CA GLN A 367 -41.15 29.50 58.17
C GLN A 367 -41.29 28.29 57.24
N ILE A 368 -42.47 27.70 57.15
CA ILE A 368 -42.72 26.60 56.20
C ILE A 368 -42.57 27.09 54.76
N LEU A 369 -43.08 28.29 54.43
CA LEU A 369 -42.94 28.88 53.11
C LEU A 369 -41.47 29.19 52.77
N GLU A 370 -40.72 29.79 53.70
CA GLU A 370 -39.29 30.09 53.51
C GLU A 370 -38.47 28.80 53.33
N GLN A 371 -38.77 27.75 54.08
CA GLN A 371 -38.14 26.44 53.89
C GLN A 371 -38.50 25.83 52.52
N GLN A 372 -39.74 26.00 52.05
CA GLN A 372 -40.15 25.56 50.71
C GLN A 372 -39.39 26.32 49.63
N GLU A 373 -39.33 27.65 49.70
CA GLU A 373 -38.58 28.49 48.77
C GLU A 373 -37.08 28.13 48.74
N GLU A 374 -36.46 27.89 49.90
CA GLU A 374 -35.06 27.47 49.95
C GLU A 374 -34.85 26.09 49.30
N THR A 375 -35.77 25.14 49.54
CA THR A 375 -35.70 23.83 48.88
C THR A 375 -35.89 23.92 47.37
N GLU A 376 -36.80 24.78 46.90
CA GLU A 376 -37.01 25.04 45.47
C GLU A 376 -35.77 25.68 44.83
N MET A 377 -35.14 26.64 45.51
CA MET A 377 -33.89 27.25 45.05
C MET A 377 -32.75 26.23 44.95
N ARG A 378 -32.59 25.34 45.94
CA ARG A 378 -31.59 24.27 45.88
C ARG A 378 -31.87 23.27 44.75
N LEU A 379 -33.14 22.95 44.50
CA LEU A 379 -33.55 22.09 43.39
C LEU A 379 -33.24 22.74 42.04
N LEU A 380 -33.59 24.02 41.87
CA LEU A 380 -33.31 24.81 40.68
C LEU A 380 -31.80 24.90 40.39
N ASP A 381 -30.98 25.13 41.41
CA ASP A 381 -29.51 25.09 41.29
C ASP A 381 -28.99 23.71 40.85
N HIS A 382 -29.58 22.63 41.35
CA HIS A 382 -29.22 21.27 40.96
C HIS A 382 -29.64 20.96 39.52
N GLU A 383 -30.81 21.44 39.10
CA GLU A 383 -31.29 21.35 37.71
C GLU A 383 -30.36 22.12 36.76
N GLN A 384 -29.98 23.36 37.09
CA GLN A 384 -29.02 24.13 36.30
C GLN A 384 -27.65 23.43 36.20
N LYS A 385 -27.15 22.85 37.31
CA LYS A 385 -25.90 22.06 37.28
C LYS A 385 -26.02 20.84 36.39
N LYS A 386 -27.17 20.15 36.44
CA LYS A 386 -27.47 18.98 35.59
C LYS A 386 -27.53 19.37 34.12
N GLU A 387 -28.18 20.47 33.77
CA GLU A 387 -28.21 20.99 32.40
C GLU A 387 -26.82 21.32 31.88
N ARG A 388 -26.02 22.07 32.65
CA ARG A 388 -24.62 22.39 32.29
C ARG A 388 -23.78 21.12 32.08
N TYR A 389 -23.99 20.08 32.88
CA TYR A 389 -23.30 18.80 32.72
C TYR A 389 -23.76 18.05 31.47
N LEU A 390 -25.06 18.04 31.17
CA LEU A 390 -25.60 17.41 29.97
C LEU A 390 -25.08 18.09 28.70
N ASP A 391 -25.01 19.42 28.68
CA ASP A 391 -24.43 20.17 27.56
C ASP A 391 -22.93 19.87 27.41
N PHE A 392 -22.19 19.82 28.52
CA PHE A 392 -20.79 19.38 28.50
C PHE A 392 -20.63 17.97 27.94
N LYS A 393 -21.49 17.03 28.35
CA LYS A 393 -21.47 15.66 27.84
C LYS A 393 -21.81 15.58 26.36
N ARG A 394 -22.86 16.28 25.91
CA ARG A 394 -23.25 16.37 24.48
C ARG A 394 -22.11 16.91 23.63
N GLU A 395 -21.45 17.97 24.09
CA GLU A 395 -20.31 18.54 23.39
C GLU A 395 -19.13 17.56 23.33
N LEU A 396 -18.84 16.87 24.43
CA LEU A 396 -17.77 15.88 24.49
C LEU A 396 -18.03 14.69 23.55
N ASP A 397 -19.26 14.18 23.51
CA ASP A 397 -19.66 13.12 22.57
C ASP A 397 -19.66 13.63 21.11
N GLY A 398 -20.04 14.89 20.87
CA GLY A 398 -19.93 15.56 19.58
C GLY A 398 -18.47 15.68 19.10
N LEU A 399 -17.55 16.07 19.98
CA LEU A 399 -16.11 16.12 19.68
C LEU A 399 -15.54 14.73 19.40
N ARG A 400 -15.97 13.69 20.11
CA ARG A 400 -15.60 12.29 19.83
C ARG A 400 -16.09 11.86 18.44
N GLY A 401 -17.33 12.18 18.09
CA GLY A 401 -17.90 11.91 16.76
C GLY A 401 -17.09 12.59 15.65
N LYS A 402 -16.87 13.91 15.77
CA LYS A 402 -16.03 14.68 14.84
C LYS A 402 -14.60 14.12 14.75
N ASN A 403 -14.03 13.64 15.86
CA ASN A 403 -12.70 13.02 15.83
C ASN A 403 -12.68 11.76 14.99
N LYS A 404 -13.69 10.90 15.15
CA LYS A 404 -13.85 9.67 14.39
C LYS A 404 -14.01 9.96 12.90
N GLU A 405 -14.87 10.91 12.54
CA GLU A 405 -15.08 11.33 11.14
C GLU A 405 -13.79 11.84 10.50
N ILE A 406 -13.07 12.75 11.17
CA ILE A 406 -11.80 13.28 10.66
C ILE A 406 -10.75 12.16 10.54
N ASN A 407 -10.71 11.19 11.45
CA ASN A 407 -9.78 10.06 11.36
C ASN A 407 -10.11 9.15 10.17
N VAL A 408 -11.39 8.88 9.90
CA VAL A 408 -11.83 8.13 8.70
C VAL A 408 -11.44 8.87 7.43
N GLU A 409 -11.69 10.19 7.38
CA GLU A 409 -11.35 11.02 6.23
C GLU A 409 -9.83 11.10 6.02
N ARG A 410 -9.04 11.23 7.10
CA ARG A 410 -7.57 11.15 7.05
C ARG A 410 -7.11 9.81 6.49
N GLN A 411 -7.70 8.71 6.95
CA GLN A 411 -7.38 7.38 6.45
C GLN A 411 -7.70 7.26 4.95
N ARG A 412 -8.85 7.78 4.51
CA ARG A 412 -9.22 7.81 3.09
C ARG A 412 -8.20 8.58 2.25
N ARG A 413 -7.76 9.76 2.69
CA ARG A 413 -6.72 10.55 2.01
C ARG A 413 -5.37 9.84 1.98
N ARG A 414 -4.98 9.17 3.07
CA ARG A 414 -3.76 8.35 3.13
C ARG A 414 -3.81 7.21 2.12
N GLU A 415 -4.93 6.51 2.04
CA GLU A 415 -5.14 5.43 1.06
C GLU A 415 -5.10 5.97 -0.38
N GLU A 416 -5.70 7.14 -0.65
CA GLU A 416 -5.66 7.80 -1.94
C GLU A 416 -4.23 8.21 -2.34
N ALA A 417 -3.48 8.84 -1.43
CA ALA A 417 -2.07 9.16 -1.65
C ALA A 417 -1.22 7.90 -1.91
N GLY A 418 -1.53 6.80 -1.21
CA GLY A 418 -0.91 5.50 -1.45
C GLY A 418 -1.21 4.94 -2.85
N ARG A 419 -2.47 5.04 -3.30
CA ARG A 419 -2.88 4.63 -4.66
C ARG A 419 -2.20 5.46 -5.74
N GLU A 420 -2.10 6.77 -5.55
CA GLU A 420 -1.42 7.67 -6.48
C GLU A 420 0.08 7.34 -6.58
N MET A 421 0.74 7.08 -5.45
CA MET A 421 2.14 6.64 -5.44
C MET A 421 2.35 5.33 -6.20
N VAL A 422 1.47 4.34 -6.00
CA VAL A 422 1.52 3.07 -6.75
C VAL A 422 1.28 3.32 -8.24
N ALA A 423 0.31 4.15 -8.60
CA ALA A 423 0.04 4.51 -9.99
C ALA A 423 1.24 5.21 -10.66
N GLU A 424 1.92 6.11 -9.95
CA GLU A 424 3.13 6.76 -10.44
C GLU A 424 4.29 5.76 -10.62
N GLN A 425 4.46 4.81 -9.70
CA GLN A 425 5.44 3.73 -9.84
C GLN A 425 5.14 2.82 -11.04
N VAL A 426 3.87 2.52 -11.30
CA VAL A 426 3.44 1.76 -12.48
C VAL A 426 3.76 2.55 -13.75
N ARG A 427 3.39 3.83 -13.83
CA ARG A 427 3.72 4.70 -14.98
C ARG A 427 5.23 4.74 -15.26
N LYS A 428 6.06 4.91 -14.22
CA LYS A 428 7.53 4.87 -14.37
C LYS A 428 8.05 3.53 -14.89
N LYS A 429 7.41 2.41 -14.52
CA LYS A 429 7.76 1.08 -15.04
C LYS A 429 7.31 0.90 -16.49
N ASP A 430 6.13 1.39 -16.84
CA ASP A 430 5.60 1.35 -18.20
C ASP A 430 6.47 2.19 -19.14
N GLU A 431 6.84 3.41 -18.75
CA GLU A 431 7.79 4.26 -19.49
C GLU A 431 9.14 3.55 -19.71
N LYS A 432 9.64 2.84 -18.68
CA LYS A 432 10.86 2.04 -18.79
C LYS A 432 10.69 0.88 -19.78
N ILE A 433 9.55 0.19 -19.75
CA ILE A 433 9.23 -0.91 -20.66
C ILE A 433 9.14 -0.39 -22.11
N ASP A 434 8.49 0.75 -22.32
CA ASP A 434 8.38 1.38 -23.63
C ASP A 434 9.74 1.79 -24.18
N ALA A 435 10.60 2.38 -23.36
CA ALA A 435 11.99 2.69 -23.73
C ALA A 435 12.77 1.43 -24.13
N LEU A 436 12.64 0.33 -23.36
CA LEU A 436 13.25 -0.96 -23.69
C LEU A 436 12.74 -1.53 -25.02
N ASN A 437 11.44 -1.42 -25.26
CA ASN A 437 10.80 -1.93 -26.47
C ASN A 437 11.20 -1.12 -27.71
N GLN A 438 11.32 0.20 -27.59
CA GLN A 438 11.81 1.08 -28.65
C GLN A 438 13.26 0.72 -29.02
N GLU A 439 14.13 0.55 -28.03
CA GLU A 439 15.52 0.14 -28.26
C GLU A 439 15.62 -1.27 -28.87
N ARG A 440 14.80 -2.22 -28.43
CA ARG A 440 14.73 -3.55 -29.04
C ARG A 440 14.31 -3.48 -30.51
N LYS A 441 13.26 -2.70 -30.83
CA LYS A 441 12.81 -2.49 -32.22
C LYS A 441 13.92 -1.88 -33.07
N ARG A 442 14.63 -0.89 -32.54
CA ARG A 442 15.78 -0.27 -33.21
C ARG A 442 16.91 -1.27 -33.48
N LEU A 443 17.35 -2.05 -32.48
CA LEU A 443 18.38 -3.08 -32.68
C LEU A 443 17.95 -4.11 -33.74
N TRP A 444 16.68 -4.48 -33.75
CA TRP A 444 16.13 -5.35 -34.77
C TRP A 444 16.15 -4.73 -36.17
N GLN A 445 15.82 -3.45 -36.30
CA GLN A 445 15.94 -2.72 -37.57
C GLN A 445 17.38 -2.66 -38.07
N ILE A 446 18.34 -2.36 -37.18
CA ILE A 446 19.78 -2.35 -37.51
C ILE A 446 20.21 -3.73 -38.01
N ARG A 447 19.80 -4.81 -37.33
CA ARG A 447 20.07 -6.18 -37.77
C ARG A 447 19.53 -6.45 -39.17
N ARG A 448 18.28 -6.07 -39.43
CA ARG A 448 17.63 -6.26 -40.72
C ARG A 448 18.32 -5.47 -41.83
N GLN A 449 18.73 -4.24 -41.55
CA GLN A 449 19.50 -3.42 -42.48
C GLN A 449 20.88 -4.03 -42.78
N ALA A 450 21.61 -4.48 -41.75
CA ALA A 450 22.90 -5.14 -41.93
C ALA A 450 22.78 -6.42 -42.78
N GLN A 451 21.70 -7.20 -42.60
CA GLN A 451 21.42 -8.37 -43.45
C GLN A 451 21.12 -7.97 -44.91
N SER A 452 20.33 -6.92 -45.12
CA SER A 452 20.03 -6.41 -46.46
C SER A 452 21.29 -5.90 -47.16
N GLU A 453 22.16 -5.17 -46.46
CA GLU A 453 23.43 -4.72 -47.02
C GLU A 453 24.39 -5.88 -47.27
N ALA A 454 24.42 -6.91 -46.41
CA ALA A 454 25.23 -8.10 -46.66
C ALA A 454 24.77 -8.80 -47.95
N TYR A 455 23.46 -8.86 -48.18
CA TYR A 455 22.92 -9.39 -49.44
C TYR A 455 23.27 -8.53 -50.66
N ARG A 456 23.22 -7.19 -50.54
CA ARG A 456 23.68 -6.29 -51.63
C ARG A 456 25.17 -6.46 -51.91
N ALA A 457 26.01 -6.53 -50.88
CA ALA A 457 27.44 -6.76 -51.00
C ALA A 457 27.74 -8.10 -51.72
N ARG A 458 26.98 -9.16 -51.40
CA ARG A 458 27.06 -10.45 -52.11
C ARG A 458 26.80 -10.31 -53.60
N GLU A 459 25.69 -9.67 -53.98
CA GLU A 459 25.33 -9.52 -55.38
C GLU A 459 26.33 -8.65 -56.14
N LEU A 460 26.89 -7.60 -55.52
CA LEU A 460 27.96 -6.81 -56.12
C LEU A 460 29.22 -7.64 -56.41
N VAL A 461 29.66 -8.47 -55.46
CA VAL A 461 30.80 -9.37 -55.65
C VAL A 461 30.53 -10.37 -56.76
N LYS A 462 29.34 -11.00 -56.76
CA LYS A 462 28.93 -11.96 -57.79
C LYS A 462 28.87 -11.35 -59.19
N ASN A 463 28.31 -10.14 -59.31
CA ASN A 463 28.24 -9.41 -60.57
C ASN A 463 29.64 -9.04 -61.09
N GLU A 464 30.56 -8.66 -60.19
CA GLU A 464 31.94 -8.38 -60.58
C GLU A 464 32.66 -9.64 -61.07
N ILE A 465 32.50 -10.77 -60.39
CA ILE A 465 33.06 -12.06 -60.82
C ILE A 465 32.52 -12.45 -62.19
N MET A 466 31.21 -12.32 -62.39
CA MET A 466 30.57 -12.61 -63.68
C MET A 466 31.12 -11.70 -64.79
N ARG A 467 31.35 -10.41 -64.50
CA ARG A 467 31.97 -9.46 -65.44
C ARG A 467 33.40 -9.86 -65.80
N GLN A 468 34.21 -10.24 -64.82
CA GLN A 468 35.58 -10.74 -65.07
C GLN A 468 35.57 -12.00 -65.94
N ARG A 469 34.61 -12.91 -65.69
CA ARG A 469 34.43 -14.13 -66.48
C ARG A 469 34.02 -13.84 -67.92
N ILE A 470 33.10 -12.91 -68.16
CA ILE A 470 32.67 -12.52 -69.52
C ILE A 470 33.82 -11.86 -70.29
N THR A 471 34.60 -11.01 -69.63
CA THR A 471 35.72 -10.30 -70.27
C THR A 471 36.99 -11.15 -70.38
N SER A 472 37.01 -12.33 -69.75
CA SER A 472 38.19 -13.20 -69.60
C SER A 472 39.41 -12.48 -69.02
N ARG A 473 39.21 -11.37 -68.29
CA ARG A 473 40.23 -10.58 -67.60
C ARG A 473 40.02 -10.74 -66.11
N TYR A 474 40.80 -11.64 -65.53
CA TYR A 474 40.75 -11.94 -64.10
C TYR A 474 41.70 -11.00 -63.36
N ASP A 475 41.17 -10.22 -62.42
CA ASP A 475 41.95 -9.32 -61.55
C ASP A 475 41.50 -9.52 -60.10
N SER A 476 42.27 -10.33 -59.38
CA SER A 476 42.01 -10.66 -57.98
C SER A 476 42.20 -9.48 -57.03
N LYS A 477 43.09 -8.53 -57.36
CA LYS A 477 43.39 -7.35 -56.51
C LYS A 477 42.26 -6.33 -56.56
N LEU A 478 41.67 -6.12 -57.74
CA LEU A 478 40.53 -5.22 -57.90
C LEU A 478 39.33 -5.69 -57.06
N LEU A 479 39.07 -7.01 -57.06
CA LEU A 479 37.98 -7.61 -56.28
C LEU A 479 38.23 -7.45 -54.77
N GLU A 480 39.47 -7.65 -54.33
CA GLU A 480 39.87 -7.46 -52.92
C GLU A 480 39.72 -6.00 -52.46
N SER A 481 40.09 -5.03 -53.31
CA SER A 481 39.92 -3.61 -53.02
C SER A 481 38.43 -3.23 -52.89
N LYS A 482 37.59 -3.66 -53.84
CA LYS A 482 36.13 -3.46 -53.78
C LYS A 482 35.53 -4.09 -52.53
N LEU A 483 36.00 -5.28 -52.15
CA LEU A 483 35.58 -5.93 -50.93
C LEU A 483 35.95 -5.12 -49.69
N ASN A 484 37.21 -4.70 -49.58
CA ASN A 484 37.67 -3.94 -48.42
C ASN A 484 36.86 -2.64 -48.25
N SER A 485 36.47 -2.00 -49.36
CA SER A 485 35.55 -0.87 -49.34
C SER A 485 34.15 -1.25 -48.82
N LEU A 486 33.57 -2.36 -49.29
CA LEU A 486 32.26 -2.85 -48.79
C LEU A 486 32.31 -3.23 -47.31
N MET A 487 33.41 -3.82 -46.84
CA MET A 487 33.61 -4.21 -45.45
C MET A 487 33.81 -3.03 -44.49
N GLN A 488 34.20 -1.87 -45.01
CA GLN A 488 34.30 -0.61 -44.26
C GLN A 488 32.96 0.09 -44.08
N HIS A 489 31.88 -0.40 -44.70
CA HIS A 489 30.55 0.19 -44.54
C HIS A 489 30.12 0.18 -43.07
N ASP A 490 29.54 1.29 -42.61
CA ASP A 490 29.24 1.55 -41.20
C ASP A 490 28.46 0.41 -40.54
N LEU A 491 27.50 -0.19 -41.24
CA LEU A 491 26.67 -1.30 -40.72
C LEU A 491 27.43 -2.60 -40.42
N PHE A 492 28.63 -2.79 -40.97
CA PHE A 492 29.52 -3.91 -40.64
C PHE A 492 30.57 -3.55 -39.61
N THR A 493 30.72 -2.26 -39.30
CA THR A 493 31.61 -1.82 -38.24
C THR A 493 30.86 -1.80 -36.90
N PRO A 494 31.49 -2.24 -35.81
CA PRO A 494 30.90 -2.15 -34.48
C PRO A 494 30.68 -0.69 -34.04
N LYS A 495 31.22 0.28 -34.80
CA LYS A 495 31.00 1.70 -34.56
C LYS A 495 29.53 2.06 -34.59
N VAL A 496 28.70 1.48 -35.46
CA VAL A 496 27.25 1.75 -35.44
C VAL A 496 26.58 1.40 -34.11
N LEU A 497 27.13 0.45 -33.35
CA LEU A 497 26.62 0.12 -32.02
C LEU A 497 27.15 1.07 -30.92
N GLN A 498 28.23 1.80 -31.20
CA GLN A 498 28.89 2.71 -30.26
C GLN A 498 28.56 4.19 -30.52
N THR A 499 28.51 4.61 -31.78
CA THR A 499 28.27 5.99 -32.23
C THR A 499 26.80 6.34 -32.27
N SER A 500 25.93 5.33 -32.23
CA SER A 500 24.50 5.54 -32.19
C SER A 500 24.03 5.86 -30.75
N THR A 501 24.65 6.89 -30.16
CA THR A 501 23.99 7.97 -29.43
C THR A 501 22.55 7.68 -29.02
N SER A 502 22.41 6.83 -27.99
CA SER A 502 21.58 7.12 -26.83
C SER A 502 22.41 7.12 -25.54
N LEU A 503 23.74 7.05 -25.61
CA LEU A 503 24.63 7.48 -24.53
C LEU A 503 25.85 8.12 -25.18
N PRO A 504 25.98 9.46 -25.23
CA PRO A 504 27.23 10.09 -25.62
C PRO A 504 28.36 9.52 -24.75
N LEU A 505 29.53 9.30 -25.34
CA LEU A 505 30.73 8.65 -24.79
C LEU A 505 31.06 9.04 -23.33
N LEU A 506 30.38 8.42 -22.36
CA LEU A 506 30.64 8.54 -20.92
C LEU A 506 31.98 7.95 -20.47
N HIS A 507 32.67 7.25 -21.37
CA HIS A 507 34.01 6.74 -21.08
C HIS A 507 35.05 7.85 -21.02
N SER A 508 34.83 9.00 -21.68
CA SER A 508 35.79 10.11 -21.65
C SER A 508 35.74 10.94 -20.36
N SER A 509 34.60 10.99 -19.67
CA SER A 509 34.45 11.81 -18.45
C SER A 509 34.88 11.08 -17.18
N MET A 510 34.67 9.75 -17.08
CA MET A 510 35.14 8.98 -15.91
C MET A 510 36.66 8.87 -15.80
N GLN A 511 37.40 8.93 -16.92
CA GLN A 511 38.87 8.98 -16.87
C GLN A 511 39.40 10.36 -16.49
N ALA A 512 38.71 11.45 -16.84
CA ALA A 512 39.12 12.80 -16.49
C ALA A 512 38.95 13.11 -14.99
N SER A 513 37.91 12.59 -14.34
CA SER A 513 37.67 12.83 -12.89
C SER A 513 38.61 12.05 -11.96
N ASN A 514 39.22 10.95 -12.43
CA ASN A 514 40.25 10.24 -11.67
C ASN A 514 41.65 10.87 -11.85
N ALA A 515 41.87 11.64 -12.92
CA ALA A 515 43.14 12.32 -13.17
C ALA A 515 43.30 13.65 -12.41
N SER A 516 42.23 14.17 -11.80
CA SER A 516 42.24 15.40 -11.01
C SER A 516 42.32 15.18 -9.49
N GLN A 517 42.58 13.96 -9.02
CA GLN A 517 43.07 13.77 -7.65
C GLN A 517 44.53 14.22 -7.61
N VAL A 518 44.71 15.54 -7.46
CA VAL A 518 45.98 16.14 -7.07
C VAL A 518 46.42 15.47 -5.76
N PRO A 519 47.65 14.95 -5.67
CA PRO A 519 48.18 14.44 -4.41
C PRO A 519 48.16 15.60 -3.40
N VAL A 520 47.40 15.42 -2.32
CA VAL A 520 47.45 16.32 -1.18
C VAL A 520 48.81 16.07 -0.52
N ASP A 521 49.72 17.03 -0.66
CA ASP A 521 50.99 17.02 0.04
C ASP A 521 50.75 16.94 1.55
N PRO A 522 51.47 16.06 2.27
CA PRO A 522 51.39 16.00 3.72
C PRO A 522 52.19 17.18 4.31
N LEU A 523 51.52 18.01 5.10
CA LEU A 523 52.12 18.95 6.04
C LEU A 523 51.75 18.57 7.46
#